data_AF-A0A7X6XCQ8-F1
#
_entry.id   AF-A0A7X6XCQ8-F1
#
_cell.length_a   1.000
_cell.length_b   1.000
_cell.length_c   1.000
_cell.angle_alpha   90.00
_cell.angle_beta   90.00
_cell.angle_gamma   90.00
#
_symmetry.space_group_name_H-M   'P 1'
#
loop_
_entity.id
_entity.type
_entity.pdbx_description
1 polymer ?
#
loop_
_entity_poly.entity_id
_entity_poly.type
_entity_poly.pdbx_seq_one_letter_code
_entity_poly.pdbx_strand_id
1 'polypeptide(L)'
;MKTILINSSGRSLFSIIGGTIALLHPTFPFIVVCTLMVLADVYTAWSLSRRVKRKYPHANDGKFKSVYFGRVIMTLIKIYVLIILSFLMERYIFEGLKIKLVNITAGAVCFWQLWSMLENESSCSDEKWAKVLQNVLVDKTARHFDVDLSDLTKGVSSKQ
;
A
#
# COMPACT_ATOMS: atom_id res chain seq x y z
N MET A 1 37.51 -6.46 33.13
CA MET A 1 37.34 -7.43 32.04
C MET A 1 35.92 -7.47 31.47
N LYS A 2 34.86 -7.56 32.29
CA LYS A 2 33.44 -7.51 31.82
C LYS A 2 33.07 -6.25 31.01
N THR A 3 33.57 -5.08 31.38
CA THR A 3 33.32 -3.81 30.67
C THR A 3 33.96 -3.75 29.27
N ILE A 4 35.08 -4.45 29.05
CA ILE A 4 35.75 -4.52 27.73
C ILE A 4 34.99 -5.50 26.81
N LEU A 5 34.50 -6.62 27.35
CA LEU A 5 33.67 -7.57 26.59
C LEU A 5 32.31 -6.96 26.18
N ILE A 6 31.64 -6.22 27.07
CA ILE A 6 30.36 -5.56 26.77
C ILE A 6 30.53 -4.52 25.65
N ASN A 7 31.64 -3.77 25.66
CA ASN A 7 31.93 -2.76 24.63
C ASN A 7 32.31 -3.40 23.27
N SER A 8 32.94 -4.58 23.28
CA SER A 8 33.23 -5.37 22.07
C SER A 8 31.95 -5.90 21.41
N SER A 9 31.05 -6.50 22.19
CA SER A 9 29.79 -7.05 21.68
C SER A 9 28.88 -5.99 21.08
N GLY A 10 28.79 -4.82 21.72
CA GLY A 10 28.03 -3.68 21.19
C GLY A 10 28.58 -3.19 19.86
N ARG A 11 29.91 -3.01 19.75
CA ARG A 11 30.56 -2.56 18.51
C ARG A 11 30.36 -3.55 17.35
N SER A 12 30.42 -4.85 17.61
CA SER A 12 30.16 -5.88 16.60
C SER A 12 28.71 -5.84 16.11
N LEU A 13 27.74 -5.66 17.02
CA LEU A 13 26.33 -5.52 16.67
C LEU A 13 26.08 -4.29 15.78
N PHE A 14 26.61 -3.13 16.17
CA PHE A 14 26.50 -1.91 15.37
C PHE A 14 27.17 -2.03 14.00
N SER A 15 28.29 -2.76 13.92
CA SER A 15 28.97 -3.04 12.65
C SER A 15 28.12 -3.91 11.72
N ILE A 16 27.48 -4.96 12.24
CA ILE A 16 26.59 -5.84 11.47
C ILE A 16 25.36 -5.06 10.98
N ILE A 17 24.73 -4.28 11.86
CA ILE A 17 23.57 -3.44 11.51
C ILE A 17 23.96 -2.40 10.46
N GLY A 18 25.08 -1.69 10.68
CA GLY A 18 25.59 -0.68 9.75
C GLY A 18 25.94 -1.29 8.39
N GLY A 19 26.60 -2.44 8.36
CA GLY A 19 26.91 -3.17 7.14
C GLY A 19 25.66 -3.60 6.38
N THR A 20 24.62 -4.05 7.09
CA THR A 20 23.33 -4.42 6.49
C THR A 20 22.63 -3.19 5.88
N ILE A 21 22.61 -2.07 6.60
CA ILE A 21 22.02 -0.81 6.12
C ILE A 21 22.80 -0.30 4.90
N ALA A 22 24.13 -0.36 4.91
CA ALA A 22 24.96 0.05 3.79
C ALA A 22 24.70 -0.80 2.54
N LEU A 23 24.52 -2.11 2.70
CA LEU A 23 24.17 -3.02 1.61
C LEU A 23 22.78 -2.71 1.02
N LEU A 24 21.82 -2.39 1.87
CA LEU A 24 20.44 -2.07 1.48
C LEU A 24 20.21 -0.61 1.11
N HIS A 25 21.22 0.26 1.23
CA HIS A 25 21.14 1.69 0.92
C HIS A 25 20.48 1.99 -0.45
N PRO A 26 20.75 1.24 -1.55
CA PRO A 26 20.11 1.50 -2.85
C PRO A 26 18.58 1.36 -2.84
N THR A 27 18.00 0.64 -1.87
CA THR A 27 16.55 0.42 -1.76
C THR A 27 15.81 1.57 -1.07
N PHE A 28 16.54 2.42 -0.35
CA PHE A 28 15.98 3.48 0.48
C PHE A 28 15.02 4.44 -0.25
N PRO A 29 15.33 4.99 -1.45
CA PRO A 29 14.40 5.89 -2.13
C PRO A 29 13.06 5.22 -2.45
N PHE A 30 13.06 3.94 -2.84
CA PHE A 30 11.83 3.20 -3.12
C PHE A 30 11.00 2.94 -1.87
N ILE A 31 11.67 2.59 -0.76
CA ILE A 31 11.03 2.43 0.55
C ILE A 31 10.31 3.71 0.93
N VAL A 32 10.99 4.87 0.86
CA VAL A 32 10.40 6.17 1.23
C VAL A 32 9.18 6.49 0.37
N VAL A 33 9.29 6.36 -0.95
CA VAL A 33 8.18 6.66 -1.88
C VAL A 33 6.98 5.75 -1.61
N CYS A 34 7.19 4.45 -1.48
CA CYS A 34 6.11 3.51 -1.22
C CYS A 34 5.45 3.74 0.15
N THR A 35 6.22 4.15 1.17
CA THR A 35 5.67 4.52 2.48
C THR A 35 4.78 5.73 2.38
N LEU A 36 5.21 6.79 1.67
CA LEU A 36 4.37 7.97 1.46
C LEU A 36 3.06 7.62 0.74
N MET A 37 3.13 6.74 -0.26
CA MET A 37 1.93 6.25 -0.96
C MET A 37 0.98 5.48 -0.04
N VAL A 38 1.49 4.60 0.83
CA VAL A 38 0.67 3.88 1.82
C VAL A 38 0.02 4.86 2.80
N LEU A 39 0.76 5.85 3.29
CA LEU A 39 0.21 6.86 4.21
C LEU A 39 -0.87 7.72 3.54
N ALA A 40 -0.66 8.09 2.26
CA ALA A 40 -1.65 8.82 1.47
C ALA A 40 -2.92 7.98 1.26
N ASP A 41 -2.78 6.69 0.94
CA ASP A 41 -3.91 5.76 0.84
C ASP A 41 -4.72 5.70 2.14
N VAL A 42 -4.05 5.49 3.27
CA VAL A 42 -4.70 5.45 4.60
C VAL A 42 -5.40 6.77 4.93
N TYR A 43 -4.79 7.89 4.55
CA TYR A 43 -5.41 9.20 4.71
C TYR A 43 -6.71 9.31 3.88
N THR A 44 -6.71 8.87 2.62
CA THR A 44 -7.92 8.89 1.78
C THR A 44 -9.02 7.98 2.34
N ALA A 45 -8.68 6.78 2.80
CA ALA A 45 -9.62 5.86 3.45
C ALA A 45 -10.22 6.46 4.73
N TRP A 46 -9.40 7.14 5.54
CA TRP A 46 -9.89 7.84 6.74
C TRP A 46 -10.77 9.03 6.38
N SER A 47 -10.40 9.81 5.35
CA SER A 47 -11.23 10.91 4.83
C SER A 47 -12.60 10.40 4.38
N LEU A 48 -12.62 9.29 3.63
CA LEU A 48 -13.85 8.60 3.23
C LEU A 48 -14.67 8.17 4.45
N SER A 49 -14.07 7.54 5.45
CA SER A 49 -14.76 7.13 6.68
C SER A 49 -15.50 8.29 7.36
N ARG A 50 -14.89 9.49 7.37
CA ARG A 50 -15.54 10.72 7.87
C ARG A 50 -16.67 11.23 6.96
N ARG A 51 -16.57 11.07 5.65
CA ARG A 51 -17.65 11.42 4.69
C ARG A 51 -18.82 10.45 4.80
N VAL A 52 -18.55 9.15 4.89
CA VAL A 52 -19.55 8.09 5.09
C VAL A 52 -20.33 8.33 6.37
N LYS A 53 -19.66 8.64 7.49
CA LYS A 53 -20.35 8.98 8.75
C LYS A 53 -21.32 10.16 8.59
N ARG A 54 -20.96 11.18 7.80
CA ARG A 54 -21.84 12.34 7.54
C ARG A 54 -23.04 11.97 6.67
N LYS A 55 -22.85 11.15 5.63
CA LYS A 55 -23.92 10.74 4.68
C LYS A 55 -24.80 9.61 5.25
N TYR A 56 -24.22 8.75 6.09
CA TYR A 56 -24.82 7.54 6.65
C TYR A 56 -24.40 7.34 8.13
N PRO A 57 -25.11 7.98 9.09
CA PRO A 57 -24.70 8.04 10.50
C PRO A 57 -24.60 6.68 11.21
N HIS A 58 -25.35 5.68 10.74
CA HIS A 58 -25.39 4.34 11.33
C HIS A 58 -24.42 3.34 10.68
N ALA A 59 -23.74 3.72 9.59
CA ALA A 59 -22.90 2.80 8.82
C ALA A 59 -21.42 2.81 9.25
N ASN A 60 -20.91 3.91 9.82
CA ASN A 60 -19.50 4.02 10.19
C ASN A 60 -19.25 5.03 11.33
N ASP A 61 -18.36 4.69 12.25
CA ASP A 61 -17.97 5.52 13.40
C ASP A 61 -17.10 6.73 13.03
N GLY A 62 -16.48 6.72 11.84
CA GLY A 62 -15.59 7.79 11.36
C GLY A 62 -14.26 7.93 12.13
N LYS A 63 -13.94 6.95 12.99
CA LYS A 63 -12.76 6.96 13.88
C LYS A 63 -11.66 6.06 13.36
N PHE A 64 -10.41 6.49 13.56
CA PHE A 64 -9.24 5.66 13.28
C PHE A 64 -9.07 4.63 14.42
N LYS A 65 -9.39 3.36 14.15
CA LYS A 65 -9.23 2.25 15.10
C LYS A 65 -7.81 1.70 15.06
N SER A 66 -7.31 1.21 16.20
CA SER A 66 -5.98 0.59 16.34
C SER A 66 -5.76 -0.60 15.41
N VAL A 67 -6.82 -1.33 15.08
CA VAL A 67 -6.79 -2.44 14.11
C VAL A 67 -6.35 -1.96 12.72
N TYR A 68 -6.76 -0.75 12.30
CA TYR A 68 -6.31 -0.19 11.02
C TYR A 68 -4.83 0.16 11.06
N PHE A 69 -4.33 0.72 12.17
CA PHE A 69 -2.90 0.96 12.35
C PHE A 69 -2.07 -0.31 12.19
N GLY A 70 -2.47 -1.41 12.86
CA GLY A 70 -1.78 -2.69 12.72
C GLY A 70 -1.77 -3.20 11.26
N ARG A 71 -2.88 -3.01 10.52
CA ARG A 71 -2.94 -3.33 9.10
C ARG A 71 -1.94 -2.51 8.28
N VAL A 72 -1.83 -1.21 8.54
CA VAL A 72 -0.87 -0.32 7.86
C VAL A 72 0.57 -0.77 8.08
N ILE A 73 0.94 -1.08 9.32
CA ILE A 73 2.27 -1.58 9.65
C ILE A 73 2.56 -2.89 8.90
N MET A 74 1.60 -3.82 8.87
CA MET A 74 1.76 -5.07 8.12
C MET A 74 1.90 -4.83 6.61
N THR A 75 1.15 -3.89 6.04
CA THR A 75 1.29 -3.50 4.63
C THR A 75 2.69 -2.93 4.35
N LEU A 76 3.20 -2.04 5.21
CA LEU A 76 4.56 -1.50 5.08
C LEU A 76 5.62 -2.59 5.17
N ILE A 77 5.53 -3.51 6.14
CA ILE A 77 6.47 -4.63 6.27
C ILE A 77 6.48 -5.46 4.98
N LYS A 78 5.32 -5.83 4.45
CA LYS A 78 5.21 -6.62 3.20
C LYS A 78 5.86 -5.89 2.03
N ILE A 79 5.61 -4.58 1.88
CA ILE A 79 6.19 -3.77 0.83
C ILE A 79 7.72 -3.68 0.97
N TYR A 80 8.24 -3.48 2.18
CA TYR A 80 9.68 -3.40 2.41
C TYR A 80 10.38 -4.72 2.08
N VAL A 81 9.82 -5.84 2.55
CA VAL A 81 10.31 -7.17 2.20
C VAL A 81 10.31 -7.37 0.69
N LEU A 82 9.23 -6.97 0.01
CA LEU A 82 9.12 -7.09 -1.45
C LEU A 82 10.16 -6.23 -2.20
N ILE A 83 10.41 -5.00 -1.77
CA ILE A 83 11.44 -4.11 -2.35
C ILE A 83 12.84 -4.70 -2.14
N ILE A 84 13.15 -5.13 -0.92
CA ILE A 84 14.46 -5.72 -0.59
C ILE A 84 14.66 -7.01 -1.40
N LEU A 85 13.65 -7.87 -1.47
CA LEU A 85 13.73 -9.11 -2.25
C LEU A 85 13.94 -8.81 -3.73
N SER A 86 13.20 -7.85 -4.30
CA SER A 86 13.39 -7.42 -5.70
C SER A 86 14.81 -6.94 -5.95
N PHE A 87 15.40 -6.20 -5.00
CA PHE A 87 16.79 -5.73 -5.10
C PHE A 87 17.78 -6.89 -5.05
N LEU A 88 17.59 -7.85 -4.15
CA LEU A 88 18.45 -9.03 -4.07
C LEU A 88 18.35 -9.89 -5.33
N MET A 89 17.14 -10.06 -5.90
CA MET A 89 16.95 -10.77 -7.16
C MET A 89 17.64 -10.05 -8.33
N GLU A 90 17.47 -8.73 -8.43
CA GLU A 90 18.16 -7.92 -9.44
C GLU A 90 19.68 -8.05 -9.32
N ARG A 91 20.20 -8.03 -8.08
CA ARG A 91 21.63 -8.06 -7.81
C ARG A 91 22.29 -9.42 -8.00
N TYR A 92 21.63 -10.50 -7.58
CA TYR A 92 22.26 -11.83 -7.47
C TYR A 92 21.70 -12.87 -8.45
N ILE A 93 20.47 -12.69 -8.97
CA ILE A 93 19.83 -13.66 -9.87
C ILE A 93 19.87 -13.14 -11.30
N PHE A 94 19.49 -11.88 -11.52
CA PHE A 94 19.47 -11.25 -12.83
C PHE A 94 20.77 -10.48 -13.14
N GLU A 95 21.88 -10.91 -12.53
CA GLU A 95 23.18 -10.28 -12.72
C GLU A 95 23.55 -10.26 -14.22
N GLY A 96 23.93 -9.08 -14.73
CA GLY A 96 24.27 -8.87 -16.14
C GLY A 96 23.08 -8.51 -17.05
N LEU A 97 21.84 -8.66 -16.59
CA LEU A 97 20.65 -8.18 -17.32
C LEU A 97 20.31 -6.75 -16.90
N LYS A 98 20.01 -5.87 -17.86
CA LYS A 98 19.60 -4.47 -17.59
C LYS A 98 18.14 -4.35 -17.16
N ILE A 99 17.72 -5.15 -16.17
CA ILE A 99 16.35 -5.17 -15.65
C ILE A 99 16.29 -4.30 -14.38
N LYS A 100 15.48 -3.24 -14.38
CA LYS A 100 15.23 -2.40 -13.21
C LYS A 100 14.08 -2.96 -12.37
N LEU A 101 14.28 -4.14 -11.82
CA LEU A 101 13.24 -4.89 -11.12
C LEU A 101 12.71 -4.13 -9.91
N VAL A 102 13.59 -3.47 -9.13
CA VAL A 102 13.16 -2.65 -7.99
C VAL A 102 12.24 -1.51 -8.41
N ASN A 103 12.55 -0.84 -9.53
CA ASN A 103 11.71 0.23 -10.06
C ASN A 103 10.34 -0.28 -10.52
N ILE A 104 10.31 -1.43 -11.20
CA ILE A 104 9.06 -2.05 -11.65
C ILE A 104 8.20 -2.42 -10.44
N THR A 105 8.79 -3.06 -9.44
CA THR A 105 8.11 -3.45 -8.21
C THR A 105 7.57 -2.24 -7.45
N ALA A 106 8.40 -1.21 -7.24
CA ALA A 106 7.96 0.02 -6.57
C ALA A 106 6.87 0.73 -7.37
N GLY A 107 6.99 0.78 -8.71
CA GLY A 107 5.97 1.30 -9.60
C GLY A 107 4.64 0.57 -9.44
N ALA A 108 4.66 -0.76 -9.44
CA ALA A 108 3.47 -1.58 -9.23
C ALA A 108 2.80 -1.31 -7.87
N VAL A 109 3.59 -1.21 -6.80
CA VAL A 109 3.08 -0.83 -5.46
C VAL A 109 2.46 0.57 -5.48
N CYS A 110 3.11 1.54 -6.11
CA CYS A 110 2.58 2.89 -6.21
C CYS A 110 1.26 2.93 -7.00
N PHE A 111 1.17 2.21 -8.12
CA PHE A 111 -0.07 2.08 -8.88
C PHE A 111 -1.18 1.41 -8.06
N TRP A 112 -0.84 0.37 -7.29
CA TRP A 112 -1.80 -0.28 -6.39
C TRP A 112 -2.37 0.69 -5.35
N GLN A 113 -1.51 1.50 -4.72
CA GLN A 113 -1.96 2.48 -3.73
C GLN A 113 -2.74 3.64 -4.38
N LEU A 114 -2.31 4.11 -5.55
CA LEU A 114 -3.06 5.13 -6.29
C LEU A 114 -4.46 4.63 -6.65
N TRP A 115 -4.58 3.36 -7.04
CA TRP A 115 -5.85 2.73 -7.35
C TRP A 115 -6.77 2.69 -6.13
N SER A 116 -6.25 2.30 -4.96
CA SER A 116 -6.99 2.33 -3.69
C SER A 116 -7.44 3.74 -3.30
N MET A 117 -6.58 4.76 -3.50
CA MET A 117 -6.95 6.17 -3.27
C MET A 117 -8.09 6.62 -4.19
N LEU A 118 -8.02 6.27 -5.47
CA LEU A 118 -9.05 6.59 -6.45
C LEU A 118 -10.40 5.93 -6.11
N GLU A 119 -10.37 4.67 -5.67
CA GLU A 119 -11.56 3.97 -5.15
C GLU A 119 -12.16 4.73 -3.94
N ASN A 120 -11.31 5.14 -2.99
CA ASN A 120 -11.74 5.88 -1.81
C ASN A 120 -12.33 7.27 -2.14
N GLU A 121 -11.79 7.97 -3.14
CA GLU A 121 -12.29 9.28 -3.57
C GLU A 121 -13.54 9.19 -4.44
N SER A 122 -13.66 8.15 -5.27
CA SER A 122 -14.90 7.90 -6.01
C SER A 122 -16.04 7.49 -5.08
N SER A 123 -15.71 6.87 -3.94
CA SER A 123 -16.70 6.45 -2.95
C SER A 123 -17.39 7.66 -2.33
N CYS A 124 -18.73 7.64 -2.33
CA CYS A 124 -19.59 8.75 -1.91
C CYS A 124 -19.48 10.04 -2.74
N SER A 125 -18.83 10.00 -3.91
CA SER A 125 -18.82 11.10 -4.88
C SER A 125 -19.94 10.90 -5.91
N ASP A 126 -20.65 11.98 -6.23
CA ASP A 126 -21.74 11.98 -7.23
C ASP A 126 -21.25 12.43 -8.63
N GLU A 127 -19.94 12.67 -8.77
CA GLU A 127 -19.30 13.14 -10.00
C GLU A 127 -19.27 12.09 -11.13
N LYS A 128 -19.29 12.56 -12.38
CA LYS A 128 -19.32 11.68 -13.57
C LYS A 128 -18.09 10.77 -13.67
N TRP A 129 -16.90 11.28 -13.33
CA TRP A 129 -15.66 10.49 -13.37
C TRP A 129 -15.64 9.39 -12.30
N ALA A 130 -16.25 9.64 -11.14
CA ALA A 130 -16.34 8.67 -10.04
C ALA A 130 -17.21 7.47 -10.44
N LYS A 131 -18.31 7.71 -11.14
CA LYS A 131 -19.17 6.64 -11.68
C LYS A 131 -18.46 5.80 -12.74
N VAL A 132 -17.70 6.43 -13.63
CA VAL A 132 -16.89 5.70 -14.64
C VAL A 132 -15.85 4.82 -13.95
N LEU A 133 -15.15 5.34 -12.93
CA LEU A 133 -14.16 4.59 -12.18
C LEU A 133 -14.78 3.41 -11.42
N GLN A 134 -15.93 3.61 -10.77
CA GLN A 134 -16.69 2.53 -10.11
C GLN A 134 -17.11 1.44 -11.11
N ASN A 135 -17.57 1.80 -12.30
CA ASN A 135 -17.94 0.82 -13.31
C ASN A 135 -16.74 0.00 -13.80
N VAL A 136 -15.58 0.62 -14.01
CA VAL A 136 -14.34 -0.08 -14.39
C VAL A 136 -13.86 -1.02 -13.27
N LEU A 137 -13.97 -0.60 -12.01
CA LEU A 137 -13.65 -1.41 -10.83
C LEU A 137 -14.55 -2.65 -10.71
N VAL A 138 -15.86 -2.45 -10.84
CA VAL A 138 -16.87 -3.51 -10.75
C VAL A 138 -16.70 -4.50 -11.91
N ASP A 139 -16.51 -4.03 -13.15
CA ASP A 139 -16.30 -4.89 -14.32
C ASP A 139 -15.04 -5.78 -14.19
N LYS A 140 -13.97 -5.24 -13.60
CA LYS A 140 -12.75 -6.01 -13.32
C LYS A 140 -12.98 -7.12 -12.29
N THR A 141 -13.93 -6.92 -11.36
CA THR A 141 -14.26 -7.89 -10.31
C THR A 141 -15.24 -8.95 -10.81
N ALA A 142 -16.23 -8.55 -11.62
CA ALA A 142 -17.21 -9.43 -12.26
C ALA A 142 -16.56 -10.46 -13.20
N ARG A 143 -15.41 -10.12 -13.82
CA ARG A 143 -14.67 -11.06 -14.68
C ARG A 143 -13.82 -12.07 -13.89
N HIS A 144 -13.57 -11.82 -12.60
CA HIS A 144 -12.75 -12.69 -11.75
C HIS A 144 -13.60 -13.55 -10.80
N PHE A 145 -14.82 -13.12 -10.50
CA PHE A 145 -15.84 -13.85 -9.77
C PHE A 145 -17.08 -13.89 -10.65
N ASP A 146 -17.45 -15.06 -11.15
CA ASP A 146 -18.64 -15.34 -11.98
C ASP A 146 -19.94 -15.11 -11.20
N VAL A 147 -20.14 -13.88 -10.74
CA VAL A 147 -21.25 -13.42 -9.92
C VAL A 147 -22.02 -12.40 -10.73
N ASP A 148 -23.25 -12.76 -11.08
CA ASP A 148 -24.14 -11.90 -11.85
C ASP A 148 -24.51 -10.66 -11.03
N LEU A 149 -24.00 -9.51 -11.47
CA LEU A 149 -24.07 -8.20 -10.79
C LEU A 149 -25.27 -7.36 -11.26
N SER A 150 -26.26 -8.00 -11.92
CA SER A 150 -27.47 -7.34 -12.42
C SER A 150 -28.25 -6.57 -11.34
N ASP A 151 -28.10 -6.95 -10.07
CA ASP A 151 -28.81 -6.31 -8.96
C ASP A 151 -28.15 -5.01 -8.45
N LEU A 152 -26.84 -4.80 -8.63
CA LEU A 152 -26.20 -3.51 -8.30
C LEU A 152 -26.50 -2.44 -9.36
N THR A 153 -26.70 -2.85 -10.61
CA THR A 153 -27.03 -1.92 -11.71
C THR A 153 -28.42 -1.32 -11.54
N LYS A 154 -29.38 -2.08 -10.98
CA LYS A 154 -30.75 -1.60 -10.70
C LYS A 154 -30.81 -0.52 -9.61
N GLY A 155 -29.91 -0.58 -8.62
CA GLY A 155 -29.83 0.42 -7.55
C GLY A 155 -29.32 1.80 -7.99
N VAL A 156 -28.60 1.87 -9.12
CA VAL A 156 -28.09 3.12 -9.69
C VAL A 156 -29.15 3.80 -10.58
N SER A 157 -30.06 3.04 -11.17
CA SER A 157 -31.09 3.57 -12.09
C SER A 157 -32.41 3.97 -11.41
N SER A 158 -32.64 3.61 -10.14
CA SER A 158 -33.86 3.92 -9.40
C SER A 158 -33.83 5.25 -8.64
N LYS A 159 -32.77 6.06 -8.83
CA LYS A 159 -32.71 7.46 -8.40
C LYS A 159 -32.65 8.40 -9.60
N GLN A 160 -33.59 8.24 -10.52
CA GLN A 160 -33.99 9.28 -11.47
C GLN A 160 -35.37 9.80 -11.09
#